data_AF-A0A5C4PXY2-F1
#
_entry.id   AF-A0A5C4PXY2-F1
#
_cell.length_a   1.000
_cell.length_b   1.000
_cell.length_c   1.000
_cell.angle_alpha   90.00
_cell.angle_beta   90.00
_cell.angle_gamma   90.00
#
_symmetry.space_group_name_H-M   'P 1'
#
loop_
_entity.id
_entity.type
_entity.pdbx_description
1 polymer ?
#
loop_
_entity_poly.entity_id
_entity_poly.type
_entity_poly.pdbx_seq_one_letter_code
_entity_poly.pdbx_strand_id
1 'polypeptide(L)'
;MNTLQFLIQTVVGLYTFILVLRAWFQYCQVDFYSPLSQAVVKLTQPVLAPLRKLIPTRKNIDFAALVLAFVINMLKYPLLIGSFEGASLWQFAIIGGLAVIKAFGEIIFWAILIRAVMSWFSQGNHPLEYQLYRITEPLLAPIRKILPKTGMIDFSVMALAFILILGNNLLLDFFGSLWVLA
;
A
#
# COMPACT_ATOMS: atom_id res chain seq x y z
N MET A 1 21.88 5.42 -10.91
CA MET A 1 20.82 4.62 -11.55
C MET A 1 20.80 4.95 -13.02
N ASN A 2 20.80 3.95 -13.90
CA ASN A 2 20.57 4.19 -15.33
C ASN A 2 19.05 4.22 -15.65
N THR A 3 18.70 4.57 -16.88
CA THR A 3 17.30 4.70 -17.33
C THR A 3 16.52 3.38 -17.20
N LEU A 4 17.17 2.24 -17.49
CA LEU A 4 16.54 0.92 -17.39
C LEU A 4 16.21 0.57 -15.93
N GLN A 5 17.13 0.81 -15.00
CA GLN A 5 16.93 0.61 -13.57
C GLN A 5 15.78 1.49 -13.03
N PHE A 6 15.73 2.76 -13.45
CA PHE A 6 14.63 3.66 -13.09
C PHE A 6 13.28 3.14 -13.61
N LEU A 7 13.22 2.68 -14.86
CA LEU A 7 12.00 2.13 -15.44
C LEU A 7 11.54 0.88 -14.69
N ILE A 8 12.45 -0.08 -14.43
CA ILE A 8 12.14 -1.30 -13.66
C ILE A 8 11.62 -0.94 -12.28
N GLN A 9 12.32 -0.06 -11.55
CA GLN A 9 11.91 0.35 -10.21
C GLN A 9 10.53 1.01 -10.21
N THR A 10 10.26 1.88 -11.18
CA THR A 10 8.99 2.59 -11.28
C THR A 10 7.85 1.63 -11.62
N VAL A 11 8.01 0.79 -12.64
CA VAL A 11 6.96 -0.14 -13.08
C VAL A 11 6.65 -1.18 -12.00
N VAL A 12 7.68 -1.77 -11.39
CA VAL A 12 7.49 -2.75 -10.30
C VAL A 12 6.88 -2.07 -9.08
N GLY A 13 7.32 -0.85 -8.73
CA GLY A 13 6.75 -0.07 -7.62
C GLY A 13 5.27 0.24 -7.82
N LEU A 14 4.89 0.75 -8.99
CA LEU A 14 3.49 1.02 -9.33
C LEU A 14 2.63 -0.25 -9.31
N TYR A 15 3.13 -1.36 -9.86
CA TYR A 15 2.39 -2.61 -9.84
C TYR A 15 2.23 -3.17 -8.41
N THR A 16 3.28 -3.05 -7.58
CA THR A 16 3.24 -3.39 -6.14
C THR A 16 2.20 -2.57 -5.42
N PHE A 17 2.18 -1.25 -5.63
CA PHE A 17 1.17 -0.36 -5.06
C PHE A 17 -0.24 -0.80 -5.42
N ILE A 18 -0.50 -1.10 -6.70
CA ILE A 18 -1.83 -1.56 -7.16
C ILE A 18 -2.21 -2.92 -6.54
N LEU A 19 -1.27 -3.86 -6.41
CA LEU A 19 -1.52 -5.16 -5.77
C LEU A 19 -1.83 -5.04 -4.28
N VAL A 20 -1.07 -4.24 -3.55
CA VAL A 20 -1.33 -4.01 -2.12
C VAL A 20 -2.64 -3.24 -1.94
N LEU A 21 -2.93 -2.28 -2.83
CA LEU A 21 -4.21 -1.56 -2.86
C LEU A 21 -5.37 -2.53 -3.09
N ARG A 22 -5.21 -3.52 -4.00
CA ARG A 22 -6.22 -4.56 -4.24
C ARG A 22 -6.52 -5.36 -2.98
N ALA A 23 -5.49 -5.75 -2.23
CA ALA A 23 -5.65 -6.47 -0.97
C ALA A 23 -6.31 -5.60 0.11
N TRP A 24 -5.91 -4.33 0.21
CA TRP A 24 -6.47 -3.37 1.15
C TRP A 24 -7.93 -3.04 0.88
N PHE A 25 -8.30 -2.83 -0.39
CA PHE A 25 -9.70 -2.59 -0.78
C PHE A 25 -10.60 -3.76 -0.42
N GLN A 26 -10.10 -5.00 -0.55
CA GLN A 26 -10.86 -6.17 -0.14
C GLN A 26 -11.03 -6.22 1.38
N TYR A 27 -9.98 -5.90 2.13
CA TYR A 27 -10.01 -5.88 3.59
C TYR A 27 -11.01 -4.84 4.12
N CYS A 28 -10.96 -3.62 3.57
CA CYS A 28 -11.88 -2.53 3.92
C CYS A 28 -13.27 -2.69 3.28
N GLN A 29 -13.49 -3.74 2.49
CA GLN A 29 -14.75 -4.01 1.79
C GLN A 29 -15.23 -2.78 0.99
N VAL A 30 -14.33 -2.19 0.22
CA VAL A 30 -14.64 -1.05 -0.66
C VAL A 30 -15.58 -1.51 -1.78
N ASP A 31 -16.61 -0.72 -2.07
CA ASP A 31 -17.65 -1.10 -3.04
C ASP A 31 -17.05 -1.35 -4.43
N PHE A 32 -17.30 -2.53 -4.99
CA PHE A 32 -16.80 -2.94 -6.30
C PHE A 32 -17.28 -2.05 -7.45
N TYR A 33 -18.40 -1.37 -7.28
CA TYR A 33 -18.97 -0.47 -8.29
C TYR A 33 -18.21 0.84 -8.42
N SER A 34 -17.36 1.19 -7.45
CA SER A 34 -16.54 2.39 -7.53
C SER A 34 -15.54 2.31 -8.70
N PRO A 35 -15.36 3.39 -9.48
CA PRO A 35 -14.44 3.39 -10.62
C PRO A 35 -13.00 2.97 -10.25
N LEU A 36 -12.51 3.42 -9.09
CA LEU A 36 -11.18 3.05 -8.58
C LEU A 36 -11.08 1.55 -8.25
N SER A 37 -12.06 0.98 -7.56
CA SER A 37 -12.05 -0.46 -7.26
C SER A 37 -12.09 -1.29 -8.54
N GLN A 38 -12.92 -0.89 -9.52
CA GLN A 38 -12.94 -1.57 -10.83
C GLN A 38 -11.60 -1.50 -11.55
N ALA A 39 -10.94 -0.32 -11.55
CA ALA A 39 -9.63 -0.16 -12.17
C ALA A 39 -8.59 -1.10 -11.54
N VAL A 40 -8.51 -1.10 -10.20
CA VAL A 40 -7.60 -1.96 -9.44
C VAL A 40 -7.88 -3.45 -9.70
N VAL A 41 -9.15 -3.86 -9.72
CA VAL A 41 -9.53 -5.25 -10.03
C VAL A 41 -9.13 -5.60 -11.47
N LYS A 42 -9.47 -4.77 -12.46
CA LYS A 42 -9.16 -5.04 -13.88
C LYS A 42 -7.66 -5.14 -14.15
N LEU A 43 -6.86 -4.28 -13.52
CA LEU A 43 -5.40 -4.27 -13.69
C LEU A 43 -4.72 -5.48 -13.02
N THR A 44 -5.30 -6.02 -11.96
CA THR A 44 -4.68 -7.11 -11.18
C THR A 44 -5.20 -8.49 -11.56
N GLN A 45 -6.46 -8.60 -11.98
CA GLN A 45 -7.14 -9.87 -12.20
C GLN A 45 -6.48 -10.80 -13.24
N PRO A 46 -5.93 -10.34 -14.37
CA PRO A 46 -5.30 -11.23 -15.35
C PRO A 46 -4.18 -12.08 -14.74
N VAL A 47 -3.41 -11.51 -13.82
CA VAL A 47 -2.31 -12.19 -13.13
C VAL A 47 -2.81 -12.89 -11.85
N LEU A 48 -3.74 -12.30 -11.11
CA LEU A 48 -4.23 -12.89 -9.86
C LEU A 48 -5.19 -14.06 -10.05
N ALA A 49 -5.96 -14.12 -11.15
CA ALA A 49 -6.91 -15.20 -11.39
C ALA A 49 -6.28 -16.61 -11.38
N PRO A 50 -5.14 -16.87 -12.06
CA PRO A 50 -4.47 -18.17 -11.95
C PRO A 50 -3.88 -18.40 -10.56
N LEU A 51 -3.29 -17.37 -9.92
CA LEU A 51 -2.67 -17.50 -8.60
C LEU A 51 -3.67 -17.82 -7.48
N ARG A 52 -4.88 -17.25 -7.56
CA ARG A 52 -5.95 -17.50 -6.58
C ARG A 52 -6.45 -18.94 -6.56
N LYS A 53 -6.14 -19.74 -7.59
CA LYS A 53 -6.40 -21.19 -7.57
C LYS A 53 -5.55 -21.92 -6.53
N LEU A 54 -4.35 -21.39 -6.24
CA LEU A 54 -3.41 -21.95 -5.27
C LEU A 54 -3.52 -21.25 -3.91
N ILE A 55 -3.72 -19.93 -3.92
CA ILE A 55 -3.73 -19.09 -2.72
C ILE A 55 -5.12 -18.47 -2.56
N PRO A 56 -6.00 -19.06 -1.73
CA PRO A 56 -7.35 -18.56 -1.56
C PRO A 56 -7.37 -17.25 -0.76
N THR A 57 -8.43 -16.47 -0.95
CA THR A 57 -8.74 -15.34 -0.07
C THR A 57 -9.23 -15.86 1.29
N ARG A 58 -8.75 -15.28 2.39
CA ARG A 58 -9.24 -15.59 3.74
C ARG A 58 -9.50 -14.29 4.52
N LYS A 59 -10.58 -14.25 5.33
CA LYS A 59 -10.96 -13.08 6.15
C LYS A 59 -10.96 -11.73 5.38
N ASN A 60 -11.48 -11.73 4.15
CA ASN A 60 -11.51 -10.55 3.28
C ASN A 60 -10.13 -9.99 2.87
N ILE A 61 -9.03 -10.73 3.03
CA ILE A 61 -7.70 -10.32 2.55
C ILE A 61 -7.34 -11.15 1.31
N ASP A 62 -6.92 -10.45 0.25
CA ASP A 62 -6.41 -11.06 -0.99
C ASP A 62 -4.95 -11.48 -0.82
N PHE A 63 -4.73 -12.67 -0.24
CA PHE A 63 -3.38 -13.21 -0.03
C PHE A 63 -2.63 -13.45 -1.33
N ALA A 64 -3.32 -13.79 -2.43
CA ALA A 64 -2.68 -13.94 -3.73
C ALA A 64 -2.02 -12.63 -4.20
N ALA A 65 -2.68 -11.48 -3.96
CA ALA A 65 -2.13 -10.18 -4.28
C ALA A 65 -0.89 -9.83 -3.44
N LEU A 66 -0.94 -10.10 -2.13
CA LEU A 66 0.19 -9.85 -1.23
C LEU A 66 1.39 -10.76 -1.54
N VAL A 67 1.15 -12.04 -1.82
CA VAL A 67 2.21 -12.98 -2.20
C VAL A 67 2.82 -12.59 -3.53
N LEU A 68 2.00 -12.21 -4.52
CA LEU A 68 2.53 -11.72 -5.79
C LEU A 68 3.38 -10.46 -5.59
N ALA A 69 2.88 -9.47 -4.83
CA ALA A 69 3.62 -8.25 -4.51
C ALA A 69 4.96 -8.55 -3.81
N PHE A 70 4.98 -9.53 -2.90
CA PHE A 70 6.20 -10.00 -2.26
C PHE A 70 7.18 -10.62 -3.27
N VAL A 71 6.71 -11.57 -4.11
CA VAL A 71 7.57 -12.26 -5.08
C VAL A 71 8.15 -11.31 -6.11
N ILE A 72 7.36 -10.39 -6.67
CA ILE A 72 7.89 -9.44 -7.67
C ILE A 72 8.97 -8.53 -7.08
N ASN A 73 8.86 -8.11 -5.81
CA ASN A 73 9.88 -7.29 -5.16
C ASN A 73 11.10 -8.09 -4.72
N MET A 74 10.91 -9.36 -4.35
CA MET A 74 12.02 -10.29 -4.13
C MET A 74 12.88 -10.43 -5.39
N LEU A 75 12.24 -10.49 -6.57
CA LEU A 75 12.94 -10.58 -7.86
C LEU A 75 13.43 -9.23 -8.39
N LYS A 76 12.85 -8.11 -7.94
CA LYS A 76 13.20 -6.74 -8.39
C LYS A 76 14.69 -6.44 -8.22
N TYR A 77 15.25 -6.75 -7.05
CA TYR A 77 16.62 -6.38 -6.73
C TYR A 77 17.68 -7.03 -7.62
N PRO A 78 17.72 -8.37 -7.82
CA PRO A 78 18.66 -8.97 -8.75
C PRO A 78 18.42 -8.53 -10.20
N LEU A 79 17.18 -8.21 -10.59
CA LEU A 79 16.88 -7.63 -11.91
C LEU A 79 17.49 -6.22 -12.09
N LEU A 80 17.54 -5.40 -11.04
CA LEU A 80 18.15 -4.07 -11.09
C LEU A 80 19.67 -4.11 -11.23
N ILE A 81 20.31 -5.14 -10.64
CA ILE A 81 21.77 -5.29 -10.65
C ILE A 81 22.23 -6.12 -11.87
N GLY A 82 21.34 -6.96 -12.42
CA GLY A 82 21.68 -7.88 -13.51
C GLY A 82 22.46 -9.11 -13.06
N SER A 83 22.52 -9.37 -11.75
CA SER A 83 23.19 -10.52 -11.16
C SER A 83 22.41 -11.07 -9.96
N PHE A 84 22.49 -12.39 -9.81
CA PHE A 84 22.04 -13.09 -8.59
C PHE A 84 23.21 -13.37 -7.64
N GLU A 85 24.43 -12.99 -8.02
CA GLU A 85 25.64 -13.24 -7.25
C GLU A 85 25.81 -12.22 -6.13
N GLY A 86 26.31 -12.67 -4.97
CA GLY A 86 26.70 -11.82 -3.85
C GLY A 86 25.60 -11.47 -2.83
N ALA A 87 24.33 -11.77 -3.13
CA ALA A 87 23.23 -11.54 -2.20
C ALA A 87 22.49 -12.84 -1.84
N SER A 88 22.14 -12.98 -0.56
CA SER A 88 21.45 -14.18 -0.06
C SER A 88 19.96 -14.16 -0.38
N LEU A 89 19.34 -15.33 -0.55
CA LEU A 89 17.87 -15.45 -0.70
C LEU A 89 17.12 -14.75 0.44
N TRP A 90 17.70 -14.72 1.65
CA TRP A 90 17.15 -14.01 2.80
C TRP A 90 17.10 -12.49 2.60
N GLN A 91 18.13 -11.88 2.01
CA GLN A 91 18.13 -10.45 1.71
C GLN A 91 17.03 -10.10 0.70
N PHE A 92 16.84 -10.92 -0.34
CA PHE A 92 15.78 -10.72 -1.32
C PHE A 92 14.39 -10.84 -0.68
N ALA A 93 14.21 -11.83 0.19
CA ALA A 93 12.96 -12.01 0.93
C ALA A 93 12.67 -10.82 1.86
N ILE A 94 13.68 -10.29 2.56
CA ILE A 94 13.55 -9.10 3.41
C ILE A 94 13.12 -7.90 2.56
N ILE A 95 13.78 -7.64 1.43
CA ILE A 95 13.41 -6.54 0.52
C ILE A 95 11.96 -6.71 0.03
N GLY A 96 11.58 -7.92 -0.37
CA GLY A 96 10.21 -8.23 -0.79
C GLY A 96 9.17 -7.92 0.29
N GLY A 97 9.45 -8.31 1.54
CA GLY A 97 8.58 -8.03 2.69
C GLY A 97 8.49 -6.53 3.01
N LEU A 98 9.64 -5.84 3.05
CA LEU A 98 9.71 -4.41 3.30
C LEU A 98 8.97 -3.62 2.22
N ALA A 99 9.05 -4.02 0.95
CA ALA A 99 8.36 -3.35 -0.15
C ALA A 99 6.83 -3.40 0.01
N VAL A 100 6.29 -4.53 0.47
CA VAL A 100 4.85 -4.66 0.76
C VAL A 100 4.44 -3.76 1.93
N ILE A 101 5.25 -3.71 3.00
CA ILE A 101 5.01 -2.83 4.15
C ILE A 101 5.05 -1.35 3.74
N LYS A 102 6.04 -0.98 2.94
CA LYS A 102 6.22 0.38 2.42
C LYS A 102 5.04 0.80 1.55
N ALA A 103 4.66 -0.03 0.58
CA ALA A 103 3.50 0.21 -0.27
C ALA A 103 2.21 0.36 0.55
N PHE A 104 2.04 -0.45 1.61
CA PHE A 104 0.91 -0.30 2.53
C PHE A 104 0.91 1.07 3.20
N GLY A 105 2.04 1.48 3.79
CA GLY A 105 2.19 2.80 4.42
C GLY A 105 1.91 3.95 3.45
N GLU A 106 2.41 3.86 2.22
CA GLU A 106 2.17 4.84 1.15
C GLU A 106 0.69 4.92 0.77
N ILE A 107 -0.01 3.80 0.61
CA ILE A 107 -1.44 3.76 0.32
C ILE A 107 -2.23 4.51 1.40
N ILE A 108 -1.96 4.22 2.67
CA ILE A 108 -2.65 4.88 3.78
C ILE A 108 -2.32 6.36 3.81
N PHE A 109 -1.04 6.73 3.66
CA PHE A 109 -0.59 8.11 3.66
C PHE A 109 -1.29 8.93 2.56
N TRP A 110 -1.34 8.42 1.34
CA TRP A 110 -2.05 9.09 0.25
C TRP A 110 -3.56 9.13 0.48
N ALA A 111 -4.17 8.06 1.01
CA ALA A 111 -5.61 8.05 1.29
C ALA A 111 -6.01 9.09 2.35
N ILE A 112 -5.23 9.23 3.43
CA ILE A 112 -5.49 10.24 4.47
C ILE A 112 -5.21 11.66 3.97
N LEU A 113 -4.18 11.84 3.13
CA LEU A 113 -3.85 13.13 2.54
C LEU A 113 -4.97 13.59 1.59
N ILE A 114 -5.45 12.71 0.71
CA ILE A 114 -6.59 13.00 -0.16
C ILE A 114 -7.83 13.33 0.68
N ARG A 115 -8.10 12.57 1.74
CA ARG A 115 -9.23 12.85 2.65
C ARG A 115 -9.10 14.23 3.33
N ALA A 116 -7.90 14.60 3.78
CA ALA A 116 -7.64 15.91 4.37
C ALA A 116 -7.88 17.04 3.36
N VAL A 117 -7.36 16.90 2.14
CA VAL A 117 -7.59 17.86 1.06
C VAL A 117 -9.07 17.98 0.72
N MET A 118 -9.78 16.86 0.54
CA MET A 118 -11.21 16.84 0.22
C MET A 118 -12.06 17.55 1.27
N SER A 119 -11.69 17.48 2.57
CA SER A 119 -12.41 18.15 3.65
C SER A 119 -12.47 19.67 3.54
N TRP A 120 -11.56 20.29 2.76
CA TRP A 120 -11.59 21.73 2.48
C TRP A 120 -12.46 22.10 1.29
N PHE A 121 -12.61 21.18 0.33
CA PHE A 121 -13.33 21.42 -0.93
C PHE A 121 -14.77 20.92 -0.92
N SER A 122 -15.07 19.89 -0.13
CA SER A 122 -16.37 19.22 -0.13
C SER A 122 -16.91 19.09 1.29
N GLN A 123 -18.21 19.34 1.43
CA GLN A 123 -18.94 19.25 2.70
C GLN A 123 -19.69 17.90 2.83
N GLY A 124 -19.11 16.78 2.34
CA GLY A 124 -19.66 15.45 2.59
C GLY A 124 -20.59 14.86 1.51
N ASN A 125 -20.72 15.53 0.35
CA ASN A 125 -21.66 15.11 -0.72
C ASN A 125 -20.98 14.36 -1.89
N HIS A 126 -19.68 14.07 -1.81
CA HIS A 126 -18.97 13.44 -2.93
C HIS A 126 -18.81 11.91 -2.74
N PRO A 127 -19.16 11.05 -3.73
CA PRO A 127 -19.07 9.59 -3.60
C PRO A 127 -17.69 9.04 -3.21
N LEU A 128 -16.61 9.77 -3.57
CA LEU A 128 -15.25 9.40 -3.18
C LEU A 128 -14.98 9.58 -1.67
N GLU A 129 -15.66 10.51 -0.99
CA GLU A 129 -15.44 10.74 0.45
C GLU A 129 -15.85 9.52 1.26
N TYR A 130 -16.96 8.87 0.89
CA TYR A 130 -17.41 7.64 1.51
C TYR A 130 -16.40 6.49 1.35
N GLN A 131 -15.78 6.38 0.16
CA GLN A 131 -14.75 5.37 -0.10
C GLN A 131 -13.48 5.66 0.71
N LEU A 132 -13.04 6.92 0.72
CA LEU A 132 -11.88 7.36 1.51
C LEU A 132 -12.12 7.12 3.01
N TYR A 133 -13.33 7.37 3.50
CA TYR A 133 -13.73 7.03 4.85
C TYR A 133 -13.56 5.53 5.10
N ARG A 134 -14.16 4.64 4.28
CA ARG A 134 -14.00 3.17 4.43
C ARG A 134 -12.55 2.71 4.40
N ILE A 135 -11.73 3.26 3.51
CA ILE A 135 -10.32 2.88 3.35
C ILE A 135 -9.49 3.30 4.56
N THR A 136 -9.81 4.43 5.20
CA THR A 136 -9.02 4.99 6.31
C THR A 136 -9.55 4.62 7.69
N GLU A 137 -10.83 4.23 7.79
CA GLU A 137 -11.50 3.98 9.07
C GLU A 137 -10.87 2.88 9.93
N PRO A 138 -10.39 1.73 9.39
CA PRO A 138 -9.77 0.71 10.21
C PRO A 138 -8.57 1.20 11.02
N LEU A 139 -7.88 2.24 10.53
CA LEU A 139 -6.70 2.82 11.18
C LEU A 139 -7.06 4.08 11.98
N LEU A 140 -8.03 4.88 11.52
CA LEU A 140 -8.44 6.09 12.22
C LEU A 140 -9.37 5.81 13.41
N ALA A 141 -10.25 4.81 13.34
CA ALA A 141 -11.21 4.52 14.40
C ALA A 141 -10.53 4.20 15.76
N PRO A 142 -9.44 3.40 15.82
CA PRO A 142 -8.68 3.22 17.06
C PRO A 142 -8.08 4.54 17.60
N ILE A 143 -7.55 5.39 16.72
CA ILE A 143 -6.91 6.66 17.11
C ILE A 143 -7.96 7.65 17.66
N ARG A 144 -9.15 7.71 17.04
CA ARG A 144 -10.27 8.55 17.50
C ARG A 144 -10.83 8.14 18.86
N LYS A 145 -10.54 6.92 19.35
CA LYS A 145 -10.90 6.52 20.72
C LYS A 145 -10.00 7.16 21.78
N ILE A 146 -8.81 7.59 21.40
CA ILE A 146 -7.80 8.17 22.30
C ILE A 146 -7.85 9.70 22.24
N LEU A 147 -8.05 10.26 21.04
CA LEU A 147 -8.07 11.71 20.84
C LEU A 147 -9.43 12.32 21.17
N PRO A 148 -9.46 13.56 21.70
CA PRO A 148 -10.70 14.29 21.93
C PRO A 148 -11.41 14.60 20.61
N LYS A 149 -12.74 14.54 20.60
CA LYS A 149 -13.58 14.94 19.46
C LYS A 149 -13.67 16.46 19.39
N THR A 150 -12.74 17.08 18.68
CA THR A 150 -12.63 18.53 18.54
C THR A 150 -13.42 19.03 17.33
N GLY A 151 -14.71 19.30 17.49
CA GLY A 151 -15.51 20.07 16.52
C GLY A 151 -15.39 19.58 15.07
N MET A 152 -15.02 20.48 14.14
CA MET A 152 -15.05 20.25 12.69
C MET A 152 -13.78 19.61 12.08
N ILE A 153 -12.67 19.51 12.82
CA ILE A 153 -11.40 18.99 12.29
C ILE A 153 -11.08 17.63 12.90
N ASP A 154 -10.87 16.61 12.06
CA ASP A 154 -10.49 15.28 12.49
C ASP A 154 -8.97 15.18 12.75
N PHE A 155 -8.53 15.51 13.97
CA PHE A 155 -7.11 15.39 14.36
C PHE A 155 -6.55 13.96 14.27
N SER A 156 -7.39 12.92 14.19
CA SER A 156 -6.90 11.55 14.01
C SER A 156 -6.18 11.36 12.67
N VAL A 157 -6.57 12.12 11.64
CA VAL A 157 -5.92 12.14 10.32
C VAL A 157 -4.48 12.64 10.45
N MET A 158 -4.29 13.74 11.16
CA MET A 158 -2.98 14.33 11.40
C MET A 158 -2.10 13.40 12.27
N ALA A 159 -2.66 12.84 13.34
CA ALA A 159 -1.95 11.90 14.20
C ALA A 159 -1.50 10.64 13.42
N LEU A 160 -2.37 10.08 12.58
CA LEU A 160 -2.01 8.94 11.73
C LEU A 160 -0.91 9.32 10.72
N ALA A 161 -0.97 10.50 10.11
CA ALA A 161 0.08 10.98 9.22
C ALA A 161 1.44 11.07 9.94
N PHE A 162 1.47 11.62 11.16
CA PHE A 162 2.69 11.65 11.98
C PHE A 162 3.20 10.25 12.31
N ILE A 163 2.33 9.31 12.67
CA ILE A 163 2.71 7.91 12.94
C ILE A 163 3.32 7.25 11.71
N LEU A 164 2.75 7.48 10.52
CA LEU A 164 3.28 6.92 9.27
C LEU A 164 4.63 7.52 8.89
N ILE A 165 4.82 8.84 9.03
CA ILE A 165 6.10 9.51 8.76
C ILE A 165 7.16 9.01 9.74
N LEU A 166 6.84 8.96 11.04
CA LEU A 166 7.75 8.44 12.05
C LEU A 166 8.10 6.97 11.77
N GLY A 167 7.10 6.14 11.45
CA GLY A 167 7.30 4.73 11.10
C GLY A 167 8.20 4.55 9.87
N ASN A 168 8.02 5.37 8.84
CA ASN A 168 8.90 5.36 7.67
C ASN A 168 10.35 5.72 8.03
N ASN A 169 10.55 6.74 8.86
CA ASN A 169 11.90 7.14 9.27
C ASN A 169 12.54 6.08 10.18
N LEU A 170 11.80 5.50 11.12
CA LEU A 170 12.29 4.40 11.94
C LEU A 170 12.70 3.19 11.08
N LEU A 171 11.88 2.80 10.10
CA LEU A 171 12.23 1.70 9.19
C LEU A 171 13.46 2.03 8.34
N LEU A 172 13.64 3.29 7.94
CA LEU A 172 14.88 3.74 7.30
C LEU A 172 16.08 3.62 8.24
N ASP A 173 15.96 4.04 9.50
CA ASP A 173 17.05 3.96 10.48
C ASP A 173 17.44 2.50 10.79
N PHE A 174 16.46 1.59 10.87
CA PHE A 174 16.70 0.17 11.15
C PHE A 174 17.24 -0.62 9.96
N PHE A 175 16.68 -0.42 8.76
CA PHE A 175 16.98 -1.24 7.58
C PHE A 175 17.88 -0.56 6.55
N GLY A 176 18.10 0.75 6.67
CA GLY A 176 19.02 1.53 5.84
C GLY A 176 18.76 1.36 4.35
N SER A 177 19.78 0.89 3.62
CA SER A 177 19.71 0.68 2.18
C SER A 177 18.63 -0.32 1.76
N LEU A 178 18.31 -1.31 2.59
CA LEU A 178 17.25 -2.28 2.28
C LEU A 178 15.86 -1.61 2.22
N TRP A 179 15.61 -0.59 3.06
CA TRP A 179 14.37 0.18 3.03
C TRP A 179 14.27 1.11 1.81
N VAL A 180 15.41 1.63 1.35
CA VAL A 180 15.48 2.46 0.14
C VAL A 180 15.22 1.62 -1.11
N LEU A 181 15.71 0.37 -1.12
CA LEU A 181 15.56 -0.58 -2.23
C LEU A 181 14.19 -1.26 -2.27
N ALA A 182 13.55 -1.42 -1.11
CA ALA A 182 12.16 -1.84 -0.95
C ALA A 182 11.23 -0.88 -1.68
#